data_AF-R9BFM3-F1
#
_entry.id   AF-R9BFM3-F1
#
_cell.length_a   1.000
_cell.length_b   1.000
_cell.length_c   1.000
_cell.angle_alpha   90.00
_cell.angle_beta   90.00
_cell.angle_gamma   90.00
#
_symmetry.space_group_name_H-M   'P 1'
#
loop_
_entity.id
_entity.type
_entity.pdbx_description
1 polymer ?
#
loop_
_entity_poly.entity_id
_entity_poly.type
_entity_poly.pdbx_seq_one_letter_code
_entity_poly.pdbx_strand_id
1 'polypeptide(L)'
;MIFFACLILLELTTLPHYIVEFISSNRRIKDFDKSCLEHIASYGSLDSLCTLYLLHHWGVTINSTALSNDCCSLLINSLELLLKRNPHFHRSHVFLFDELCDQIFLMELKGYSRPLKIKLNWREYRKENWSSEVKEISTKAEADFRVHPKLQDFIPSTDQNLVEL
;
A
#
# COMPACT_ATOMS: atom_id res chain seq x y z
N MET A 1 -20.66 10.14 -19.22
CA MET A 1 -19.48 9.69 -18.48
C MET A 1 -18.90 10.80 -17.57
N ILE A 2 -19.75 11.64 -16.95
CA ILE A 2 -19.34 12.80 -16.12
C ILE A 2 -19.60 12.54 -14.62
N PHE A 3 -20.47 11.59 -14.28
CA PHE A 3 -20.85 11.29 -12.89
C PHE A 3 -19.80 10.53 -12.07
N PHE A 4 -18.93 9.73 -12.70
CA PHE A 4 -17.96 8.88 -11.98
C PHE A 4 -16.80 9.68 -11.37
N ALA A 5 -16.39 10.77 -12.02
CA ALA A 5 -15.36 11.66 -11.51
C ALA A 5 -15.82 12.42 -10.25
N CYS A 6 -17.11 12.75 -10.14
CA CYS A 6 -17.68 13.47 -9.01
C CYS A 6 -17.72 12.63 -7.72
N LEU A 7 -17.90 11.31 -7.80
CA LEU A 7 -17.95 10.45 -6.61
C LEU A 7 -16.57 10.29 -5.97
N ILE A 8 -15.53 10.12 -6.79
CA ILE A 8 -14.13 10.05 -6.35
C ILE A 8 -13.71 11.41 -5.77
N LEU A 9 -14.07 12.53 -6.41
CA LEU A 9 -13.82 13.88 -5.87
C LEU A 9 -14.54 14.14 -4.53
N LEU A 10 -15.75 13.60 -4.32
CA LEU A 10 -16.44 13.69 -3.04
C LEU A 10 -15.73 12.87 -1.95
N GLU A 11 -15.34 11.62 -2.26
CA GLU A 11 -14.55 10.78 -1.36
C GLU A 11 -13.16 11.37 -1.05
N LEU A 12 -12.58 12.14 -1.98
CA LEU A 12 -11.31 12.87 -1.79
C LEU A 12 -11.45 14.10 -0.88
N THR A 13 -12.61 14.77 -0.86
CA THR A 13 -12.82 15.94 0.03
C THR A 13 -12.96 15.58 1.50
N THR A 14 -13.38 14.35 1.83
CA THR A 14 -13.62 13.94 3.20
C THR A 14 -12.36 13.47 3.92
N LEU A 15 -11.39 12.89 3.22
CA LEU A 15 -10.19 12.31 3.84
C LEU A 15 -9.32 13.36 4.56
N PRO A 16 -8.98 14.52 3.94
CA PRO A 16 -8.27 15.58 4.66
C PRO A 16 -9.06 16.10 5.85
N HIS A 17 -10.39 16.22 5.71
CA HIS A 17 -11.26 16.68 6.78
C HIS A 17 -11.26 15.72 7.97
N TYR A 18 -11.38 14.42 7.71
CA TYR A 18 -11.34 13.36 8.73
C TYR A 18 -10.00 13.34 9.49
N ILE A 19 -8.88 13.46 8.78
CA ILE A 19 -7.55 13.52 9.40
C ILE A 19 -7.44 14.75 10.31
N VAL A 20 -7.87 15.92 9.82
CA VAL A 20 -7.85 17.17 10.58
C VAL A 20 -8.77 17.10 11.79
N GLU A 21 -9.97 16.56 11.65
CA GLU A 21 -10.94 16.41 12.74
C GLU A 21 -10.40 15.46 13.82
N PHE A 22 -9.83 14.32 13.42
CA PHE A 22 -9.23 13.37 14.36
C PHE A 22 -8.10 14.02 15.17
N ILE A 23 -7.18 14.74 14.52
CA ILE A 23 -6.07 15.46 15.18
C ILE A 23 -6.61 16.60 16.06
N SER A 24 -7.62 17.34 15.59
CA SER A 24 -8.20 18.48 16.29
C SER A 24 -9.02 18.07 17.52
N SER A 25 -9.51 16.83 17.57
CA SER A 25 -10.28 16.26 18.69
C SER A 25 -9.43 15.92 19.94
N ASN A 26 -8.23 16.49 20.08
CA ASN A 26 -7.23 16.21 21.13
C ASN A 26 -6.68 14.77 21.15
N ARG A 27 -6.89 13.98 20.10
CA ARG A 27 -6.25 12.68 19.94
C ARG A 27 -4.86 12.87 19.34
N ARG A 28 -3.85 12.25 19.94
CA ARG A 28 -2.50 12.23 19.37
C ARG A 28 -2.52 11.31 18.16
N ILE A 29 -1.68 11.56 17.15
CA ILE A 29 -1.56 10.69 15.96
C ILE A 29 -1.20 9.23 16.35
N LYS A 30 -0.59 9.02 17.52
CA LYS A 30 -0.35 7.67 18.08
C LYS A 30 -1.64 6.89 18.42
N ASP A 31 -2.78 7.57 18.48
CA ASP A 31 -4.07 7.06 18.92
C ASP A 31 -4.94 6.59 17.74
N PHE A 32 -4.42 6.60 16.50
CA PHE A 32 -5.07 5.93 15.37
C PHE A 32 -5.18 4.44 15.69
N ASP A 33 -6.41 4.01 15.96
CA ASP A 33 -6.73 2.60 16.15
C ASP A 33 -6.95 1.91 14.80
N LYS A 34 -6.99 0.58 14.84
CA LYS A 34 -7.17 -0.24 13.66
C LYS A 34 -8.45 0.12 12.88
N SER A 35 -9.53 0.48 13.55
CA SER A 35 -10.79 0.85 12.90
C SER A 35 -10.66 2.14 12.09
N CYS A 36 -9.95 3.14 12.60
CA CYS A 36 -9.65 4.37 11.86
C CYS A 36 -8.83 4.08 10.60
N LEU A 37 -7.84 3.19 10.71
CA LEU A 37 -6.98 2.80 9.58
C LEU A 37 -7.77 1.99 8.52
N GLU A 38 -8.63 1.07 8.95
CA GLU A 38 -9.55 0.33 8.08
C GLU A 38 -10.51 1.27 7.34
N HIS A 39 -11.00 2.31 8.03
CA HIS A 39 -11.85 3.33 7.40
C HIS A 39 -11.08 4.09 6.30
N ILE A 40 -9.83 4.50 6.56
CA ILE A 40 -8.97 5.11 5.54
C ILE A 40 -8.76 4.14 4.36
N ALA A 41 -8.41 2.88 4.64
CA ALA A 41 -8.16 1.87 3.61
C ALA A 41 -9.37 1.60 2.71
N SER A 42 -10.59 1.73 3.25
CA SER A 42 -11.84 1.47 2.53
C SER A 42 -12.09 2.41 1.34
N TYR A 43 -11.49 3.61 1.35
CA TYR A 43 -11.58 4.55 0.23
C TYR A 43 -10.87 4.01 -1.03
N GLY A 44 -9.87 3.14 -0.90
CA GLY A 44 -9.22 2.46 -2.03
C GLY A 44 -8.68 3.39 -3.11
N SER A 45 -8.39 4.64 -2.75
CA SER A 45 -7.88 5.71 -3.60
C SER A 45 -6.36 5.86 -3.41
N LEU A 46 -5.69 6.53 -4.35
CA LEU A 46 -4.28 6.85 -4.17
C LEU A 46 -4.03 7.67 -2.90
N ASP A 47 -4.94 8.59 -2.57
CA ASP A 47 -4.84 9.43 -1.37
C ASP A 47 -4.95 8.62 -0.07
N SER A 48 -5.84 7.61 -0.02
CA SER A 48 -5.90 6.69 1.12
C SER A 48 -4.62 5.90 1.27
N LEU A 49 -4.04 5.44 0.16
CA LEU A 49 -2.78 4.71 0.14
C LEU A 49 -1.61 5.62 0.60
N CYS A 50 -1.54 6.85 0.11
CA CYS A 50 -0.58 7.86 0.56
C CYS A 50 -0.73 8.18 2.06
N THR A 51 -1.97 8.28 2.55
CA THR A 51 -2.24 8.54 3.98
C THR A 51 -1.73 7.39 4.83
N LEU A 52 -2.06 6.14 4.47
CA LEU A 52 -1.55 4.95 5.17
C LEU A 52 -0.03 4.85 5.11
N TYR A 53 0.58 5.21 3.98
CA TYR A 53 2.04 5.28 3.83
C TYR A 53 2.68 6.29 4.78
N LEU A 54 2.14 7.51 4.86
CA LEU A 54 2.62 8.53 5.80
C LEU A 54 2.43 8.09 7.26
N LEU A 55 1.29 7.50 7.59
CA LEU A 55 1.02 6.95 8.92
C LEU A 55 1.94 5.79 9.28
N HIS A 56 2.29 4.94 8.31
CA HIS A 56 3.29 3.88 8.48
C HIS A 56 4.65 4.47 8.88
N HIS A 57 5.17 5.42 8.09
CA HIS A 57 6.44 6.09 8.39
C HIS A 57 6.43 6.84 9.72
N TRP A 58 5.29 7.46 10.05
CA TRP A 58 5.11 8.08 11.35
C TRP A 58 5.17 7.04 12.48
N GLY A 59 4.45 5.92 12.34
CA GLY A 59 4.47 4.79 13.27
C GLY A 59 5.90 4.28 13.51
N VAL A 60 6.69 4.13 12.45
CA VAL A 60 8.12 3.79 12.53
C VAL A 60 8.89 4.85 13.33
N THR A 61 8.68 6.14 13.04
CA THR A 61 9.40 7.26 13.67
C THR A 61 9.14 7.34 15.18
N ILE A 62 7.89 7.10 15.61
CA ILE A 62 7.51 7.09 17.03
C ILE A 62 7.69 5.71 17.69
N ASN A 63 8.25 4.73 16.96
CA ASN A 63 8.43 3.35 17.39
C ASN A 63 7.13 2.65 17.84
N SER A 64 6.00 3.00 17.22
CA SER A 64 4.71 2.33 17.40
C SER A 64 4.61 1.16 16.43
N THR A 65 4.90 -0.04 16.92
CA THR A 65 4.83 -1.27 16.11
C THR A 65 3.41 -1.58 15.66
N ALA A 66 2.41 -1.37 16.52
CA ALA A 66 1.01 -1.58 16.18
C ALA A 66 0.61 -0.70 14.98
N LEU A 67 0.82 0.62 15.08
CA LEU A 67 0.47 1.56 14.01
C LEU A 67 1.22 1.25 12.71
N SER A 68 2.54 1.03 12.80
CA SER A 68 3.36 0.70 11.64
C SER A 68 2.89 -0.59 10.95
N ASN A 69 2.64 -1.65 11.71
CA ASN A 69 2.30 -2.96 11.17
C ASN A 69 0.87 -3.01 10.63
N ASP A 70 -0.08 -2.36 11.31
CA ASP A 70 -1.45 -2.25 10.85
C ASP A 70 -1.51 -1.46 9.54
N CYS A 71 -0.79 -0.32 9.44
CA CYS A 71 -0.68 0.43 8.20
C CYS A 71 -0.01 -0.39 7.08
N CYS A 72 1.09 -1.09 7.37
CA CYS A 72 1.78 -1.92 6.37
C CYS A 72 0.89 -3.04 5.83
N SER A 73 0.16 -3.74 6.71
CA SER A 73 -0.79 -4.79 6.32
C SER A 73 -1.93 -4.21 5.47
N LEU A 74 -2.49 -3.07 5.87
CA LEU A 74 -3.56 -2.40 5.13
C LEU A 74 -3.09 -1.90 3.76
N LEU A 75 -1.88 -1.35 3.67
CA LEU A 75 -1.29 -0.92 2.39
C LEU A 75 -1.23 -2.07 1.38
N ILE A 76 -0.71 -3.23 1.79
CA ILE A 76 -0.64 -4.42 0.94
C ILE A 76 -2.03 -4.94 0.56
N ASN A 77 -2.96 -5.01 1.52
CA ASN A 77 -4.32 -5.46 1.26
C ASN A 77 -5.08 -4.51 0.31
N SER A 78 -4.77 -3.21 0.34
CA SER A 78 -5.42 -2.19 -0.48
C SER A 78 -4.92 -2.12 -1.93
N LEU A 79 -3.81 -2.78 -2.29
CA LEU A 79 -3.25 -2.72 -3.65
C LEU A 79 -4.21 -3.22 -4.72
N GLU A 80 -4.91 -4.32 -4.44
CA GLU A 80 -5.92 -4.87 -5.37
C GLU A 80 -7.08 -3.88 -5.56
N LEU A 81 -7.58 -3.32 -4.44
CA LEU A 81 -8.69 -2.37 -4.47
C LEU A 81 -8.33 -1.10 -5.25
N LEU A 82 -7.09 -0.61 -5.10
CA LEU A 82 -6.58 0.52 -5.86
C LEU A 82 -6.66 0.24 -7.36
N LEU A 83 -6.20 -0.93 -7.81
CA LEU A 83 -6.25 -1.34 -9.22
C LEU A 83 -7.67 -1.52 -9.75
N LYS A 84 -8.58 -2.06 -8.94
CA LYS A 84 -10.00 -2.19 -9.31
C LYS A 84 -10.64 -0.83 -9.55
N ARG A 85 -10.39 0.12 -8.65
CA ARG A 85 -11.01 1.46 -8.71
C ARG A 85 -10.36 2.38 -9.75
N ASN A 86 -9.11 2.11 -10.13
CA ASN A 86 -8.33 3.01 -10.99
C ASN A 86 -7.75 2.29 -12.22
N PRO A 87 -8.57 2.06 -13.28
CA PRO A 87 -8.12 1.38 -14.50
C PRO A 87 -6.92 2.02 -15.20
N HIS A 88 -6.74 3.33 -15.03
CA HIS A 88 -5.61 4.05 -15.61
C HIS A 88 -4.25 3.64 -15.01
N PHE A 89 -4.22 3.05 -13.81
CA PHE A 89 -3.00 2.52 -13.19
C PHE A 89 -2.65 1.09 -13.63
N HIS A 90 -3.50 0.41 -14.41
CA HIS A 90 -3.28 -1.00 -14.80
C HIS A 90 -1.90 -1.26 -15.40
N ARG A 91 -1.34 -0.30 -16.15
CA ARG A 91 0.03 -0.40 -16.64
C ARG A 91 1.05 0.08 -15.61
N SER A 92 0.93 1.29 -15.09
CA SER A 92 1.98 1.89 -14.25
C SER A 92 2.11 1.30 -12.84
N HIS A 93 1.15 0.49 -12.37
CA HIS A 93 1.16 -0.02 -11.00
C HIS A 93 2.39 -0.87 -10.67
N VAL A 94 3.01 -1.55 -11.65
CA VAL A 94 4.17 -2.43 -11.39
C VAL A 94 5.28 -1.63 -10.71
N PHE A 95 5.66 -0.49 -11.30
CA PHE A 95 6.69 0.39 -10.74
C PHE A 95 6.24 1.07 -9.45
N LEU A 96 4.98 1.49 -9.38
CA LEU A 96 4.43 2.13 -8.17
C LEU A 96 4.47 1.17 -6.98
N PHE A 97 4.13 -0.11 -7.20
CA PHE A 97 4.06 -1.11 -6.15
C PHE A 97 5.44 -1.58 -5.74
N ASP A 98 6.39 -1.64 -6.68
CA ASP A 98 7.81 -1.86 -6.36
C ASP A 98 8.34 -0.77 -5.43
N GLU A 99 8.23 0.50 -5.83
CA GLU A 99 8.69 1.61 -5.00
C GLU A 99 7.99 1.63 -3.63
N LEU A 100 6.67 1.45 -3.59
CA LEU A 100 5.93 1.43 -2.33
C LEU A 100 6.41 0.30 -1.40
N CYS A 101 6.56 -0.92 -1.92
CA CYS A 101 6.94 -2.09 -1.13
C CYS A 101 8.41 -2.03 -0.68
N ASP A 102 9.26 -1.33 -1.42
CA ASP A 102 10.64 -1.02 -1.03
C ASP A 102 10.72 -0.03 0.14
N GLN A 103 9.68 0.77 0.39
CA GLN A 103 9.65 1.71 1.51
C GLN A 103 8.96 1.17 2.77
N ILE A 104 8.02 0.23 2.65
CA ILE A 104 7.26 -0.30 3.79
C ILE A 104 7.79 -1.63 4.33
N PHE A 105 7.54 -1.93 5.60
CA PHE A 105 7.94 -3.19 6.23
C PHE A 105 7.15 -3.45 7.52
N LEU A 106 7.01 -4.72 7.89
CA LEU A 106 6.57 -5.08 9.24
C LEU A 106 7.74 -4.97 10.22
N MET A 107 7.45 -4.54 11.44
CA MET A 107 8.40 -4.49 12.55
C MET A 107 8.08 -5.57 13.57
N GLU A 108 9.06 -6.41 13.86
CA GLU A 108 8.99 -7.39 14.94
C GLU A 108 10.03 -7.05 16.02
N LEU A 109 9.58 -6.93 17.27
CA LEU A 109 10.46 -6.66 18.41
C LEU A 109 10.98 -7.98 18.99
N LYS A 110 12.26 -8.27 18.79
CA LYS A 110 12.94 -9.41 19.40
C LYS A 110 13.72 -8.97 20.65
N GLY A 111 13.01 -8.82 21.76
CA GLY A 111 13.59 -8.42 23.05
C GLY A 111 14.23 -7.02 23.00
N TYR A 112 15.42 -6.87 23.58
CA TYR A 112 16.19 -5.61 23.58
C TYR A 112 16.98 -5.35 22.29
N SER A 113 16.80 -6.17 21.27
CA SER A 113 17.52 -6.08 20.00
C SER A 113 16.92 -5.01 19.09
N ARG A 114 17.67 -4.63 18.05
CA ARG A 114 17.11 -3.79 16.97
C ARG A 114 15.85 -4.46 16.40
N PRO A 115 14.77 -3.70 16.11
CA PRO A 115 13.56 -4.25 15.49
C PRO A 115 13.91 -4.96 14.19
N LEU A 116 13.41 -6.20 14.03
CA LEU A 116 13.52 -6.91 12.77
C LEU A 116 12.55 -6.28 11.78
N LYS A 117 13.04 -5.93 10.58
CA LYS A 117 12.23 -5.40 9.49
C LYS A 117 11.94 -6.53 8.51
N ILE A 118 10.67 -6.84 8.31
CA ILE A 118 10.23 -7.91 7.42
C ILE A 118 9.59 -7.25 6.20
N LYS A 119 10.13 -7.55 5.01
CA LYS A 119 9.63 -7.05 3.73
C LYS A 119 8.49 -7.90 3.22
N LEU A 120 7.51 -7.26 2.59
CA LEU A 120 6.37 -7.91 1.99
C LEU A 120 6.52 -7.89 0.47
N ASN A 121 6.46 -9.07 -0.15
CA ASN A 121 6.52 -9.20 -1.60
C ASN A 121 5.10 -9.10 -2.19
N TRP A 122 4.78 -7.95 -2.80
CA TRP A 122 3.45 -7.75 -3.37
C TRP A 122 3.13 -8.70 -4.52
N ARG A 123 4.14 -9.22 -5.25
CA ARG A 123 3.92 -10.19 -6.34
C ARG A 123 3.51 -11.55 -5.80
N GLU A 124 4.08 -11.99 -4.68
CA GLU A 124 3.65 -13.20 -3.96
C GLU A 124 2.26 -13.01 -3.37
N TYR A 125 2.07 -11.88 -2.69
CA TYR A 125 0.77 -11.52 -2.13
C TYR A 125 -0.33 -11.50 -3.20
N ARG A 126 -0.05 -10.95 -4.39
CA ARG A 126 -0.94 -10.96 -5.55
C ARG A 126 -1.33 -12.39 -5.94
N LYS A 127 -0.38 -13.33 -5.98
CA LYS A 127 -0.66 -14.72 -6.39
C LYS A 127 -1.65 -15.39 -5.46
N GLU A 128 -1.56 -15.13 -4.17
CA GLU A 128 -2.37 -15.80 -3.15
C GLU A 128 -3.71 -15.10 -2.92
N ASN A 129 -3.73 -13.77 -2.85
CA ASN A 129 -4.86 -13.04 -2.25
C ASN A 129 -5.75 -12.30 -3.27
N TRP A 130 -5.24 -11.94 -4.45
CA TRP A 130 -6.03 -11.14 -5.39
C TRP A 130 -7.03 -11.98 -6.18
N SER A 131 -8.13 -11.34 -6.60
CA SER A 131 -9.10 -11.93 -7.52
C SER A 131 -8.46 -12.26 -8.87
N SER A 132 -9.00 -13.26 -9.56
CA SER A 132 -8.48 -13.74 -10.85
C SER A 132 -8.37 -12.63 -11.89
N GLU A 133 -9.40 -11.78 -12.00
CA GLU A 133 -9.46 -10.68 -12.97
C GLU A 133 -8.32 -9.67 -12.79
N VAL A 134 -8.13 -9.15 -11.57
CA VAL A 134 -7.10 -8.14 -11.29
C VAL A 134 -5.70 -8.75 -11.37
N LYS A 135 -5.58 -10.00 -10.93
CA LYS A 135 -4.35 -10.78 -11.02
C LYS A 135 -3.91 -10.95 -12.47
N GLU A 136 -4.83 -11.27 -13.39
CA GLU A 136 -4.53 -11.40 -14.81
C GLU A 136 -4.07 -10.08 -15.42
N ILE A 137 -4.80 -8.98 -15.16
CA ILE A 137 -4.44 -7.63 -15.61
C ILE A 137 -3.03 -7.27 -15.16
N SER A 138 -2.73 -7.48 -13.87
CA SER A 138 -1.45 -7.15 -13.28
C SER A 138 -0.32 -8.03 -13.83
N THR A 139 -0.56 -9.33 -13.97
CA THR A 139 0.44 -10.27 -14.50
C THR A 139 0.76 -9.97 -15.96
N LYS A 140 -0.25 -9.62 -16.76
CA LYS A 140 -0.07 -9.23 -18.16
C LYS A 140 0.75 -7.94 -18.28
N ALA A 141 0.42 -6.92 -17.49
CA ALA A 141 1.17 -5.66 -17.50
C ALA A 141 2.64 -5.87 -17.12
N GLU A 142 2.92 -6.72 -16.13
CA GLU A 142 4.30 -7.08 -15.78
C GLU A 142 5.02 -7.82 -16.90
N ALA A 143 4.37 -8.79 -17.54
CA ALA A 143 4.94 -9.52 -18.68
C ALA A 143 5.25 -8.58 -19.86
N ASP A 144 4.34 -7.66 -20.18
CA ASP A 144 4.51 -6.65 -21.24
C ASP A 144 5.75 -5.77 -20.98
N PHE A 145 6.02 -5.41 -19.73
CA PHE A 145 7.21 -4.63 -19.39
C PHE A 145 8.51 -5.44 -19.41
N ARG A 146 8.48 -6.72 -19.02
CA ARG A 146 9.67 -7.59 -19.07
C ARG A 146 10.18 -7.81 -20.50
N VAL A 147 9.31 -7.76 -21.49
CA VAL A 147 9.70 -7.84 -22.91
C VAL A 147 9.99 -6.48 -23.54
N HIS A 148 9.77 -5.39 -22.80
CA HIS A 148 9.94 -4.05 -23.33
C HIS A 148 11.41 -3.60 -23.24
N PRO A 149 12.05 -3.25 -24.37
CA PRO A 149 13.51 -3.09 -24.46
C PRO A 149 14.11 -1.97 -23.59
N LYS A 150 13.28 -1.01 -23.14
CA LYS A 150 13.70 0.09 -22.25
C LYS A 150 13.27 -0.07 -20.79
N LEU A 151 12.34 -0.98 -20.51
CA LEU A 151 11.69 -1.09 -19.21
C LEU A 151 12.03 -2.41 -18.50
N GLN A 152 12.53 -3.40 -19.26
CA GLN A 152 12.91 -4.71 -18.74
C GLN A 152 13.90 -4.62 -17.56
N ASP A 153 14.83 -3.67 -17.59
CA ASP A 153 15.89 -3.53 -16.58
C ASP A 153 15.37 -2.95 -15.25
N PHE A 154 14.18 -2.35 -15.26
CA PHE A 154 13.54 -1.78 -14.06
C PHE A 154 12.64 -2.78 -13.34
N ILE A 155 12.38 -3.94 -13.93
CA ILE A 155 11.65 -5.01 -13.25
C ILE A 155 12.67 -5.96 -12.64
N PRO A 156 12.66 -6.15 -11.31
CA PRO A 156 13.54 -7.12 -10.69
C PRO A 156 13.36 -8.49 -11.36
N SER A 157 14.46 -9.07 -11.85
CA SER A 157 14.48 -10.49 -12.19
C SER A 157 14.13 -11.24 -10.91
N THR A 158 13.07 -12.06 -10.96
CA THR A 158 12.51 -12.84 -9.84
C THR A 158 13.53 -13.08 -8.73
N ASP A 159 13.30 -12.51 -7.55
CA ASP A 159 14.21 -12.53 -6.40
C ASP A 159 14.87 -13.90 -6.21
N GLN A 160 16.17 -13.97 -6.47
CA GLN A 160 17.01 -15.11 -6.06
C GLN A 160 17.21 -15.13 -4.53
N ASN A 161 16.83 -14.08 -3.81
CA ASN A 161 17.01 -13.93 -2.37
C ASN A 161 15.86 -14.49 -1.51
N LEU A 162 14.87 -15.16 -2.11
CA LEU A 162 13.84 -15.92 -1.38
C LEU A 162 14.31 -17.34 -0.99
N VAL A 163 15.53 -17.74 -1.39
CA VAL A 163 16.19 -18.97 -0.95
C VAL A 163 17.40 -18.59 -0.10
N GLU A 164 17.16 -18.17 1.14
CA GLU A 164 18.06 -18.33 2.31
C GLU A 164 17.60 -17.42 3.46
N LEU A 165 16.68 -17.94 4.27
CA LEU A 165 16.51 -17.61 5.69
C LEU A 165 16.08 -18.88 6.44
#